data_AF-A0A925KGP3-F1
#
_entry.id   AF-A0A925KGP3-F1
#
_cell.length_a   1.000
_cell.length_b   1.000
_cell.length_c   1.000
_cell.angle_alpha   90.00
_cell.angle_beta   90.00
_cell.angle_gamma   90.00
#
_symmetry.space_group_name_H-M   'P 1'
#
loop_
_entity.id
_entity.type
_entity.pdbx_description
1 polymer ?
#
loop_
_entity_poly.entity_id
_entity_poly.type
_entity_poly.pdbx_seq_one_letter_code
_entity_poly.pdbx_strand_id
1 'polypeptide(L)'
;MQQRLTKHHLRHGQIGHKLRAITLASAIVLGAGAASAQTVRFATFNASLNRDLSGQLLGDLALPNSVDYTQNWSGGVAALTVAQRRVLQGHYVAEVLQKVNADVLLVNEFDFDLAGTPTASSVATGLGYSSNAAKLFQDNFLAVGHGGASTGRSASAALDYAYRYTPNTNTGLASGFDLDNNGSIGGGNDAFGFGNFGGQFGFTIYSKHEIVNVRSFQTFKWQDMPGNLLTSDPTAGANNLANFYSPAEQAILRLSSKNHVDVTVRINGQEVHFLSAHPTPPVFDGPEDRNGKRNH
;
A
#
# COMPACT_ATOMS: atom_id res chain seq x y z
N MET A 1 -28.78 -61.82 -58.94
CA MET A 1 -28.53 -63.22 -58.56
C MET A 1 -29.39 -63.52 -57.33
N GLN A 2 -30.42 -64.34 -57.56
CA GLN A 2 -31.39 -65.01 -56.66
C GLN A 2 -31.06 -65.00 -55.16
N GLN A 3 -31.93 -64.44 -54.32
CA GLN A 3 -33.02 -65.14 -53.57
C GLN A 3 -32.59 -66.42 -52.85
N ARG A 4 -32.71 -66.44 -51.51
CA ARG A 4 -33.38 -67.56 -50.82
C ARG A 4 -34.05 -67.13 -49.52
N LEU A 5 -35.37 -67.20 -49.57
CA LEU A 5 -36.29 -67.26 -48.44
C LEU A 5 -36.16 -68.62 -47.73
N THR A 6 -36.37 -68.61 -46.42
CA THR A 6 -37.07 -69.70 -45.73
C THR A 6 -38.06 -69.11 -44.74
N LYS A 7 -39.35 -69.26 -45.08
CA LYS A 7 -40.51 -69.14 -44.19
C LYS A 7 -40.59 -70.39 -43.32
N HIS A 8 -41.01 -70.27 -42.05
CA HIS A 8 -42.05 -71.16 -41.49
C HIS A 8 -42.63 -70.64 -40.15
N HIS A 9 -43.94 -70.41 -40.19
CA HIS A 9 -44.99 -70.63 -39.16
C HIS A 9 -44.94 -69.83 -37.84
N LEU A 10 -45.82 -68.83 -37.67
CA LEU A 10 -47.23 -68.90 -37.22
C LEU A 10 -47.40 -69.38 -35.77
N ARG A 11 -47.79 -68.47 -34.88
CA ARG A 11 -48.89 -68.70 -33.93
C ARG A 11 -49.51 -67.39 -33.45
N HIS A 12 -50.84 -67.39 -33.44
CA HIS A 12 -51.73 -66.31 -33.03
C HIS A 12 -51.58 -65.89 -31.57
N GLY A 13 -51.87 -64.61 -31.33
CA GLY A 13 -52.16 -64.04 -30.02
C GLY A 13 -52.44 -62.55 -30.17
N GLN A 14 -53.72 -62.17 -30.28
CA GLN A 14 -54.17 -60.79 -30.07
C GLN A 14 -53.72 -60.30 -28.68
N ILE A 15 -53.52 -58.99 -28.50
CA ILE A 15 -54.11 -58.16 -27.42
C ILE A 15 -53.45 -56.76 -27.45
N GLY A 16 -54.29 -55.73 -27.62
CA GLY A 16 -54.20 -54.45 -26.91
C GLY A 16 -53.09 -53.47 -27.25
N HIS A 17 -53.34 -52.56 -28.19
CA HIS A 17 -52.57 -51.31 -28.30
C HIS A 17 -52.89 -50.39 -27.11
N LYS A 18 -51.96 -50.27 -26.15
CA LYS A 18 -51.90 -49.14 -25.23
C LYS A 18 -50.80 -48.20 -25.70
N LEU A 19 -51.18 -46.99 -26.13
CA LEU A 19 -50.28 -45.86 -26.34
C LEU A 19 -49.46 -45.62 -25.06
N ARG A 20 -48.13 -45.67 -25.16
CA ARG A 20 -47.23 -45.16 -24.13
C ARG A 20 -46.70 -43.80 -24.60
N ALA A 21 -47.14 -42.75 -23.94
CA ALA A 21 -46.51 -41.44 -24.00
C ALA A 21 -45.10 -41.55 -23.41
N ILE A 22 -44.09 -41.17 -24.19
CA ILE A 22 -42.70 -41.06 -23.74
C ILE A 22 -42.53 -39.64 -23.23
N THR A 23 -42.52 -39.46 -21.91
CA THR A 23 -42.13 -38.20 -21.27
C THR A 23 -40.61 -38.16 -21.19
N LEU A 24 -39.98 -37.31 -22.00
CA LEU A 24 -38.55 -37.00 -21.88
C LEU A 24 -38.38 -36.05 -20.68
N ALA A 25 -37.85 -36.56 -19.56
CA ALA A 25 -37.44 -35.73 -18.44
C ALA A 25 -36.00 -35.26 -18.66
N SER A 26 -35.83 -34.01 -19.08
CA SER A 26 -34.51 -33.35 -19.08
C SER A 26 -34.11 -33.04 -17.65
N ALA A 27 -33.17 -33.80 -17.10
CA ALA A 27 -32.55 -33.47 -15.81
C ALA A 27 -31.59 -32.29 -16.00
N ILE A 28 -32.01 -31.10 -15.55
CA ILE A 28 -31.10 -29.96 -15.36
C ILE A 28 -30.28 -30.28 -14.12
N VAL A 29 -29.05 -30.76 -14.31
CA VAL A 29 -28.04 -30.81 -13.24
C VAL A 29 -27.54 -29.38 -13.06
N LEU A 30 -28.15 -28.65 -12.13
CA LEU A 30 -27.54 -27.44 -11.57
C LEU A 30 -26.34 -27.89 -10.73
N GLY A 31 -25.18 -27.98 -11.38
CA GLY A 31 -23.91 -28.05 -10.66
C GLY A 31 -23.75 -26.76 -9.88
N ALA A 32 -24.04 -26.78 -8.59
CA ALA A 32 -23.56 -25.77 -7.67
C ALA A 32 -22.03 -25.94 -7.60
N GLY A 33 -21.33 -25.36 -8.57
CA GLY A 33 -19.90 -25.12 -8.43
C GLY A 33 -19.72 -24.30 -7.16
N ALA A 34 -18.98 -24.82 -6.18
CA ALA A 34 -18.58 -24.02 -5.04
C ALA A 34 -17.94 -22.74 -5.60
N ALA A 35 -18.57 -21.59 -5.37
CA ALA A 35 -17.97 -20.32 -5.70
C ALA A 35 -16.67 -20.25 -4.89
N SER A 36 -15.53 -20.44 -5.55
CA SER A 36 -14.23 -20.20 -4.94
C SER A 36 -14.16 -18.71 -4.69
N ALA A 37 -14.44 -18.28 -3.46
CA ALA A 37 -14.24 -16.90 -3.07
C ALA A 37 -12.75 -16.58 -3.23
N GLN A 38 -12.42 -15.74 -4.21
CA GLN A 38 -11.07 -15.24 -4.35
C GLN A 38 -10.78 -14.38 -3.13
N THR A 39 -9.85 -14.83 -2.29
CA THR A 39 -9.38 -14.03 -1.16
C THR A 39 -8.43 -12.98 -1.69
N VAL A 40 -8.70 -11.70 -1.43
CA VAL A 40 -7.79 -10.60 -1.72
C VAL A 40 -7.16 -10.13 -0.42
N ARG A 41 -5.84 -10.00 -0.42
CA ARG A 41 -5.06 -9.59 0.76
C ARG A 41 -4.65 -8.12 0.66
N PHE A 42 -5.12 -7.33 1.60
CA PHE A 42 -4.64 -5.97 1.84
C PHE A 42 -3.65 -6.02 3.01
N ALA A 43 -2.49 -5.38 2.86
CA ALA A 43 -1.50 -5.28 3.92
C ALA A 43 -0.90 -3.88 3.99
N THR A 44 -0.50 -3.50 5.20
CA THR A 44 0.34 -2.34 5.47
C THR A 44 1.60 -2.80 6.17
N PHE A 45 2.75 -2.25 5.79
CA PHE A 45 4.03 -2.59 6.38
C PHE A 45 4.87 -1.32 6.55
N ASN A 46 5.28 -1.05 7.78
CA ASN A 46 6.30 -0.03 8.03
C ASN A 46 7.67 -0.62 7.69
N ALA A 47 8.22 -0.19 6.56
CA ALA A 47 9.48 -0.72 6.05
C ALA A 47 10.71 -0.04 6.67
N SER A 48 10.52 1.13 7.28
CA SER A 48 11.60 2.00 7.77
C SER A 48 12.68 2.21 6.69
N LEU A 49 12.26 2.34 5.43
CA LEU A 49 13.12 2.57 4.28
C LEU A 49 13.41 4.07 4.05
N ASN A 50 12.81 4.94 4.84
CA ASN A 50 13.18 6.35 4.90
C ASN A 50 14.68 6.49 5.22
N ARG A 51 15.26 7.62 4.85
CA ARG A 51 16.68 7.90 5.04
C ARG A 51 16.91 9.23 5.71
N ASP A 52 18.10 9.39 6.27
CA ASP A 52 18.50 10.61 6.96
C ASP A 52 18.84 11.75 5.99
N LEU A 53 19.21 11.39 4.75
CA LEU A 53 19.62 12.32 3.70
C LEU A 53 18.72 12.21 2.47
N SER A 54 18.38 13.36 1.91
CA SER A 54 17.57 13.47 0.70
C SER A 54 18.18 12.70 -0.47
N GLY A 55 17.39 11.85 -1.12
CA GLY A 55 17.81 11.03 -2.26
C GLY A 55 18.62 9.78 -1.93
N GLN A 56 18.96 9.56 -0.66
CA GLN A 56 19.69 8.36 -0.26
C GLN A 56 18.89 7.08 -0.53
N LEU A 57 17.55 7.12 -0.43
CA LEU A 57 16.71 5.97 -0.74
C LEU A 57 16.83 5.57 -2.22
N LEU A 58 16.80 6.55 -3.13
CA LEU A 58 17.02 6.32 -4.56
C LEU A 58 18.38 5.66 -4.82
N GLY A 59 19.44 6.20 -4.21
CA GLY A 59 20.80 5.67 -4.35
C GLY A 59 20.92 4.23 -3.84
N ASP A 60 20.35 3.94 -2.67
CA ASP A 60 20.37 2.59 -2.09
C ASP A 60 19.58 1.60 -2.99
N LEU A 61 18.39 1.99 -3.46
CA LEU A 61 17.54 1.12 -4.28
C LEU A 61 18.07 0.91 -5.72
N ALA A 62 18.93 1.80 -6.21
CA ALA A 62 19.59 1.65 -7.50
C ALA A 62 20.75 0.65 -7.49
N LEU A 63 21.22 0.23 -6.32
CA LEU A 63 22.42 -0.60 -6.15
C LEU A 63 22.13 -1.90 -5.36
N PRO A 64 21.18 -2.75 -5.81
CA PRO A 64 20.77 -3.95 -5.08
C PRO A 64 21.95 -4.90 -4.81
N ASN A 65 22.89 -5.01 -5.76
CA ASN A 65 24.02 -5.92 -5.66
C ASN A 65 25.24 -5.33 -4.94
N SER A 66 25.10 -4.19 -4.24
CA SER A 66 26.20 -3.60 -3.45
C SER A 66 26.52 -4.41 -2.18
N VAL A 67 25.64 -5.33 -1.80
CA VAL A 67 25.81 -6.28 -0.71
C VAL A 67 25.36 -7.67 -1.17
N ASP A 68 26.08 -8.71 -0.75
CA ASP A 68 25.63 -10.09 -0.95
C ASP A 68 24.50 -10.42 0.03
N TYR A 69 23.25 -10.28 -0.42
CA TYR A 69 22.06 -10.61 0.36
C TYR A 69 21.79 -12.12 0.44
N THR A 70 22.54 -12.93 -0.32
CA THR A 70 22.41 -14.40 -0.31
C THR A 70 23.21 -15.05 0.81
N GLN A 71 24.16 -14.32 1.41
CA GLN A 71 24.90 -14.71 2.59
C GLN A 71 24.01 -14.68 3.85
N ASN A 72 24.25 -15.60 4.78
CA ASN A 72 23.67 -15.52 6.12
C ASN A 72 24.39 -14.47 7.00
N TRP A 73 23.71 -13.35 7.27
CA TRP A 73 24.19 -12.27 8.15
C TRP A 73 23.72 -12.38 9.61
N SER A 74 23.23 -13.55 10.06
CA SER A 74 22.79 -13.74 11.45
C SER A 74 23.90 -13.58 12.49
N GLY A 75 25.16 -13.75 12.07
CA GLY A 75 26.35 -13.49 12.90
C GLY A 75 26.70 -12.01 13.07
N GLY A 76 25.94 -11.10 12.46
CA GLY A 76 26.13 -9.65 12.53
C GLY A 76 26.55 -9.01 11.21
N VAL A 77 26.31 -7.70 11.10
CA VAL A 77 26.53 -6.90 9.89
C VAL A 77 27.66 -5.86 10.08
N ALA A 78 28.53 -6.04 11.07
CA ALA A 78 29.54 -5.05 11.44
C ALA A 78 30.60 -4.81 10.35
N ALA A 79 30.88 -5.81 9.51
CA ALA A 79 31.81 -5.70 8.39
C ALA A 79 31.24 -4.89 7.21
N LEU A 80 29.92 -4.67 7.17
CA LEU A 80 29.27 -3.92 6.11
C LEU A 80 29.36 -2.41 6.37
N THR A 81 29.59 -1.66 5.30
CA THR A 81 29.44 -0.19 5.34
C THR A 81 28.01 0.19 5.71
N VAL A 82 27.79 1.43 6.16
CA VAL A 82 26.43 1.93 6.45
C VAL A 82 25.52 1.80 5.21
N ALA A 83 26.02 2.13 4.02
CA ALA A 83 25.25 2.01 2.78
C ALA A 83 24.84 0.56 2.48
N GLN A 84 25.77 -0.38 2.60
CA GLN A 84 25.47 -1.81 2.40
C GLN A 84 24.43 -2.34 3.40
N ARG A 85 24.46 -1.87 4.65
CA ARG A 85 23.44 -2.24 5.65
C ARG A 85 22.04 -1.73 5.27
N ARG A 86 21.93 -0.54 4.68
CA ARG A 86 20.65 0.01 4.20
C ARG A 86 20.13 -0.73 2.96
N VAL A 87 21.01 -1.14 2.05
CA VAL A 87 20.62 -2.00 0.91
C VAL A 87 20.19 -3.38 1.40
N LEU A 88 20.92 -3.97 2.35
CA LEU A 88 20.56 -5.24 2.97
C LEU A 88 19.20 -5.17 3.67
N GLN A 89 18.87 -4.04 4.32
CA GLN A 89 17.53 -3.79 4.86
C GLN A 89 16.46 -3.87 3.76
N GLY A 90 16.71 -3.28 2.58
CA GLY A 90 15.81 -3.38 1.43
C GLY A 90 15.52 -4.83 1.02
N HIS A 91 16.54 -5.69 0.98
CA HIS A 91 16.38 -7.12 0.72
C HIS A 91 15.57 -7.85 1.81
N TYR A 92 15.78 -7.52 3.09
CA TYR A 92 15.02 -8.12 4.18
C TYR A 92 13.56 -7.68 4.20
N VAL A 93 13.30 -6.41 3.92
CA VAL A 93 11.93 -5.92 3.73
C VAL A 93 11.27 -6.68 2.57
N ALA A 94 11.93 -6.80 1.42
CA ALA A 94 11.39 -7.53 0.28
C ALA A 94 11.08 -9.00 0.61
N GLU A 95 11.98 -9.70 1.32
CA GLU A 95 11.74 -11.08 1.76
C GLU A 95 10.49 -11.20 2.65
N VAL A 96 10.30 -10.27 3.60
CA VAL A 96 9.11 -10.24 4.46
C VAL A 96 7.85 -10.03 3.62
N LEU A 97 7.87 -9.05 2.72
CA LEU A 97 6.72 -8.73 1.86
C LEU A 97 6.38 -9.91 0.95
N GLN A 98 7.36 -10.62 0.41
CA GLN A 98 7.18 -11.83 -0.41
C GLN A 98 6.50 -12.97 0.36
N LYS A 99 6.77 -13.12 1.66
CA LYS A 99 6.10 -14.10 2.52
C LYS A 99 4.65 -13.70 2.81
N VAL A 100 4.39 -12.40 3.00
CA VAL A 100 3.02 -11.88 3.18
C VAL A 100 2.21 -12.07 1.90
N ASN A 101 2.83 -11.80 0.73
CA ASN A 101 2.23 -11.92 -0.60
C ASN A 101 0.85 -11.25 -0.67
N ALA A 102 0.79 -9.98 -0.28
CA ALA A 102 -0.42 -9.18 -0.39
C ALA A 102 -0.76 -8.90 -1.87
N ASP A 103 -2.03 -8.65 -2.15
CA ASP A 103 -2.50 -8.24 -3.47
C ASP A 103 -2.54 -6.71 -3.58
N VAL A 104 -2.76 -6.02 -2.47
CA VAL A 104 -2.61 -4.56 -2.32
C VAL A 104 -1.75 -4.30 -1.09
N LEU A 105 -0.67 -3.55 -1.26
CA LEU A 105 0.35 -3.32 -0.24
C LEU A 105 0.64 -1.83 -0.08
N LEU A 106 0.48 -1.34 1.15
CA LEU A 106 0.93 -0.03 1.60
C LEU A 106 2.31 -0.17 2.27
N VAL A 107 3.33 0.48 1.71
CA VAL A 107 4.69 0.49 2.27
C VAL A 107 4.97 1.85 2.89
N ASN A 108 4.93 1.92 4.22
CA ASN A 108 5.17 3.12 5.00
C ASN A 108 6.65 3.35 5.27
N GLU A 109 6.99 4.58 5.65
CA GLU A 109 8.36 5.06 5.83
C GLU A 109 9.17 4.85 4.56
N PHE A 110 8.70 5.45 3.47
CA PHE A 110 9.25 5.38 2.13
C PHE A 110 9.39 6.80 1.59
N ASP A 111 10.61 7.26 1.38
CA ASP A 111 10.85 8.64 0.94
C ASP A 111 10.30 8.87 -0.47
N PHE A 112 9.59 9.98 -0.63
CA PHE A 112 9.02 10.41 -1.89
C PHE A 112 10.09 11.09 -2.75
N ASP A 113 10.01 10.84 -4.05
CA ASP A 113 10.73 11.57 -5.09
C ASP A 113 9.75 11.97 -6.20
N LEU A 114 10.00 13.12 -6.83
CA LEU A 114 9.32 13.57 -8.03
C LEU A 114 10.17 13.25 -9.26
N ALA A 115 9.83 12.18 -9.97
CA ALA A 115 10.55 11.70 -11.16
C ALA A 115 12.07 11.55 -10.93
N GLY A 116 12.47 10.99 -9.79
CA GLY A 116 13.87 10.79 -9.41
C GLY A 116 14.52 12.00 -8.75
N THR A 117 13.81 13.12 -8.61
CA THR A 117 14.28 14.27 -7.84
C THR A 117 13.74 14.18 -6.42
N PRO A 118 14.59 14.07 -5.38
CA PRO A 118 14.17 14.06 -3.99
C PRO A 118 13.53 15.39 -3.57
N THR A 119 12.21 15.44 -3.50
CA THR A 119 11.45 16.65 -3.14
C THR A 119 10.00 16.30 -2.87
N ALA A 120 9.30 17.04 -2.03
CA ALA A 120 7.84 16.99 -1.93
C ALA A 120 7.21 18.20 -2.63
N SER A 121 5.92 18.09 -2.97
CA SER A 121 5.15 19.18 -3.55
C SER A 121 3.74 19.22 -2.99
N SER A 122 3.14 20.42 -2.95
CA SER A 122 1.69 20.57 -2.70
C SER A 122 0.85 20.36 -3.98
N VAL A 123 1.48 20.19 -5.14
CA VAL A 123 0.80 19.88 -6.41
C VAL A 123 0.56 18.38 -6.49
N ALA A 124 -0.70 17.96 -6.37
CA ALA A 124 -1.11 16.55 -6.37
C ALA A 124 -0.51 15.76 -7.56
N THR A 125 0.07 14.60 -7.26
CA THR A 125 0.48 13.64 -8.29
C THR A 125 -0.77 13.00 -8.90
N GLY A 126 -0.84 13.00 -10.23
CA GLY A 126 -1.95 12.42 -10.96
C GLY A 126 -2.05 10.90 -10.77
N LEU A 127 -3.23 10.34 -11.07
CA LEU A 127 -3.46 8.89 -11.09
C LEU A 127 -2.36 8.18 -11.90
N GLY A 128 -1.83 7.08 -11.35
CA GLY A 128 -0.78 6.28 -11.99
C GLY A 128 0.63 6.82 -11.83
N TYR A 129 0.83 7.98 -11.18
CA TYR A 129 2.17 8.42 -10.82
C TYR A 129 2.82 7.47 -9.81
N SER A 130 3.97 6.92 -10.17
CA SER A 130 4.85 6.15 -9.30
C SER A 130 6.18 6.88 -9.20
N SER A 131 6.71 7.03 -7.98
CA SER A 131 8.04 7.59 -7.79
C SER A 131 9.12 6.65 -8.35
N ASN A 132 10.30 7.18 -8.67
CA ASN A 132 11.41 6.37 -9.18
C ASN A 132 11.93 5.41 -8.11
N ALA A 133 11.92 5.80 -6.83
CA ALA A 133 12.26 4.91 -5.73
C ALA A 133 11.29 3.72 -5.67
N ALA A 134 9.98 3.94 -5.82
CA ALA A 134 9.00 2.85 -5.82
C ALA A 134 9.20 1.90 -7.03
N LYS A 135 9.55 2.46 -8.19
CA LYS A 135 9.92 1.66 -9.36
C LYS A 135 11.19 0.82 -9.11
N LEU A 136 12.25 1.41 -8.56
CA LEU A 136 13.49 0.70 -8.25
C LEU A 136 13.26 -0.40 -7.19
N PHE A 137 12.44 -0.13 -6.17
CA PHE A 137 12.12 -1.16 -5.18
C PHE A 137 11.34 -2.33 -5.78
N GLN A 138 10.37 -2.06 -6.67
CA GLN A 138 9.70 -3.11 -7.45
C GLN A 138 10.71 -3.93 -8.25
N ASP A 139 11.48 -3.27 -9.11
CA ASP A 139 12.28 -3.93 -10.14
C ASP A 139 13.48 -4.69 -9.53
N ASN A 140 14.15 -4.09 -8.55
CA ASN A 140 15.42 -4.60 -8.03
C ASN A 140 15.27 -5.49 -6.78
N PHE A 141 14.15 -5.39 -6.05
CA PHE A 141 13.96 -6.11 -4.79
C PHE A 141 12.70 -6.97 -4.81
N LEU A 142 11.51 -6.42 -5.09
CA LEU A 142 10.28 -7.21 -5.03
C LEU A 142 10.22 -8.27 -6.14
N ALA A 143 10.65 -7.93 -7.36
CA ALA A 143 10.66 -8.82 -8.52
C ALA A 143 11.77 -9.89 -8.49
N VAL A 144 12.64 -9.89 -7.47
CA VAL A 144 13.71 -10.87 -7.29
C VAL A 144 13.37 -11.77 -6.11
N GLY A 145 13.35 -13.10 -6.28
CA GLY A 145 13.07 -14.02 -5.17
C GLY A 145 14.15 -13.99 -4.08
N HIS A 146 13.75 -14.00 -2.81
CA HIS A 146 14.65 -13.97 -1.66
C HIS A 146 14.63 -15.28 -0.85
N GLY A 147 15.61 -15.47 0.03
CA GLY A 147 15.76 -16.65 0.88
C GLY A 147 16.43 -17.83 0.16
N GLY A 148 16.30 -19.04 0.71
CA GLY A 148 16.90 -20.27 0.18
C GLY A 148 18.15 -20.72 0.94
N ALA A 149 18.73 -21.84 0.48
CA ALA A 149 19.76 -22.59 1.19
C ALA A 149 20.99 -21.76 1.61
N SER A 150 21.42 -20.78 0.81
CA SER A 150 22.57 -19.91 1.12
C SER A 150 22.33 -18.99 2.32
N THR A 151 21.07 -18.61 2.56
CA THR A 151 20.66 -17.74 3.67
C THR A 151 20.22 -18.52 4.91
N GLY A 152 19.98 -19.83 4.78
CA GLY A 152 19.36 -20.67 5.81
C GLY A 152 17.87 -20.39 6.05
N ARG A 153 17.21 -19.57 5.20
CA ARG A 153 15.78 -19.24 5.28
C ARG A 153 14.99 -19.92 4.17
N SER A 154 13.68 -20.08 4.34
CA SER A 154 12.81 -20.57 3.26
C SER A 154 12.80 -19.61 2.07
N ALA A 155 12.94 -20.16 0.86
CA ALA A 155 12.81 -19.38 -0.37
C ALA A 155 11.39 -18.80 -0.50
N SER A 156 11.29 -17.55 -0.94
CA SER A 156 10.04 -16.84 -1.18
C SER A 156 9.95 -16.42 -2.65
N ALA A 157 8.76 -16.54 -3.23
CA ALA A 157 8.53 -16.15 -4.61
C ALA A 157 8.62 -14.63 -4.78
N ALA A 158 9.10 -14.18 -5.93
CA ALA A 158 9.06 -12.77 -6.30
C ALA A 158 7.62 -12.22 -6.31
N LEU A 159 7.49 -10.92 -6.06
CA LEU A 159 6.24 -10.18 -6.19
C LEU A 159 6.32 -9.28 -7.41
N ASP A 160 5.30 -9.38 -8.26
CA ASP A 160 5.09 -8.49 -9.39
C ASP A 160 3.80 -7.70 -9.18
N TYR A 161 3.95 -6.41 -8.90
CA TYR A 161 2.83 -5.49 -8.81
C TYR A 161 2.76 -4.64 -10.07
N ALA A 162 1.78 -4.96 -10.92
CA ALA A 162 1.55 -4.24 -12.17
C ALA A 162 1.22 -2.75 -11.97
N TYR A 163 0.63 -2.40 -10.83
CA TYR A 163 0.18 -1.04 -10.53
C TYR A 163 0.87 -0.49 -9.29
N ARG A 164 1.26 0.78 -9.36
CA ARG A 164 1.90 1.51 -8.27
C ARG A 164 1.38 2.93 -8.23
N TYR A 165 1.30 3.48 -7.03
CA TYR A 165 0.99 4.88 -6.82
C TYR A 165 1.75 5.43 -5.62
N THR A 166 2.48 6.52 -5.83
CA THR A 166 3.17 7.24 -4.75
C THR A 166 2.52 8.61 -4.56
N PRO A 167 1.69 8.81 -3.52
CA PRO A 167 1.09 10.11 -3.24
C PRO A 167 2.13 11.14 -2.79
N ASN A 168 1.82 12.42 -2.96
CA ASN A 168 2.59 13.49 -2.30
C ASN A 168 2.36 13.49 -0.79
N THR A 169 3.42 13.86 -0.07
CA THR A 169 3.45 13.94 1.39
C THR A 169 3.59 15.39 1.87
N ASN A 170 3.14 15.66 3.09
CA ASN A 170 3.35 16.94 3.79
C ASN A 170 4.69 17.02 4.53
N THR A 171 5.40 15.91 4.65
CA THR A 171 6.66 15.82 5.39
C THR A 171 7.75 16.69 4.77
N GLY A 172 8.35 17.53 5.60
CA GLY A 172 9.42 18.45 5.20
C GLY A 172 8.99 19.59 4.26
N LEU A 173 7.70 19.72 3.95
CA LEU A 173 7.18 20.90 3.26
C LEU A 173 7.06 22.07 4.25
N ALA A 174 7.88 23.09 4.07
CA ALA A 174 7.86 24.28 4.91
C ALA A 174 6.46 24.91 4.97
N SER A 175 5.98 25.19 6.19
CA SER A 175 4.71 25.89 6.39
C SER A 175 4.86 27.41 6.24
N GLY A 176 6.05 27.94 6.54
CA GLY A 176 6.33 29.38 6.65
C GLY A 176 6.02 29.97 8.02
N PHE A 177 5.73 29.14 9.03
CA PHE A 177 5.38 29.54 10.39
C PHE A 177 6.21 28.77 11.44
N ASP A 178 6.26 29.29 12.67
CA ASP A 178 6.89 28.68 13.85
C ASP A 178 5.85 27.80 14.56
N LEU A 179 5.71 26.56 14.11
CA LEU A 179 4.65 25.64 14.54
C LEU A 179 4.98 24.86 15.82
N ASP A 180 6.21 24.98 16.33
CA ASP A 180 6.61 24.44 17.62
C ASP A 180 6.91 25.52 18.69
N ASN A 181 6.72 26.80 18.35
CA ASN A 181 6.88 27.95 19.23
C ASN A 181 8.29 28.07 19.81
N ASN A 182 9.33 27.70 19.05
CA ASN A 182 10.71 27.79 19.49
C ASN A 182 11.34 29.20 19.30
N GLY A 183 10.62 30.11 18.64
CA GLY A 183 11.03 31.49 18.35
C GLY A 183 11.73 31.67 17.01
N SER A 184 11.74 30.67 16.12
CA SER A 184 12.37 30.72 14.80
C SER A 184 11.62 29.88 13.79
N ILE A 185 11.37 30.43 12.60
CA ILE A 185 10.73 29.70 11.49
C ILE A 185 11.76 28.83 10.78
N GLY A 186 11.52 27.52 10.74
CA GLY A 186 12.22 26.56 9.90
C GLY A 186 12.46 25.19 10.56
N GLY A 187 13.11 24.31 9.80
CA GLY A 187 13.38 22.95 10.25
C GLY A 187 12.16 22.03 10.18
N GLY A 188 12.34 20.80 10.66
CA GLY A 188 11.33 19.75 10.51
C GLY A 188 10.06 20.00 11.31
N ASN A 189 10.16 20.60 12.50
CA ASN A 189 9.00 20.82 13.37
C ASN A 189 8.03 21.90 12.85
N ASP A 190 8.50 22.74 11.94
CA ASP A 190 7.75 23.82 11.29
C ASP A 190 7.23 23.46 9.90
N ALA A 191 7.52 22.24 9.44
CA ALA A 191 6.92 21.72 8.22
C ALA A 191 5.45 21.29 8.48
N PHE A 192 4.65 21.20 7.41
CA PHE A 192 3.26 20.71 7.51
C PHE A 192 3.14 19.32 8.15
N GLY A 193 4.17 18.50 7.99
CA GLY A 193 4.51 17.44 8.93
C GLY A 193 6.02 17.26 9.02
N PHE A 194 6.47 16.65 10.11
CA PHE A 194 7.89 16.54 10.40
C PHE A 194 8.68 15.84 9.28
N GLY A 195 9.80 16.43 8.91
CA GLY A 195 10.78 15.85 7.99
C GLY A 195 12.01 16.76 7.86
N ASN A 196 13.20 16.17 7.80
CA ASN A 196 14.46 16.87 7.59
C ASN A 196 14.62 17.37 6.14
N PHE A 197 13.88 16.78 5.20
CA PHE A 197 13.80 17.19 3.81
C PHE A 197 12.40 16.88 3.25
N GLY A 198 12.02 17.59 2.18
CA GLY A 198 10.75 17.36 1.50
C GLY A 198 10.67 15.95 0.95
N GLY A 199 9.65 15.19 1.36
CA GLY A 199 9.41 13.83 0.87
C GLY A 199 9.76 12.73 1.86
N GLN A 200 10.48 13.03 2.95
CA GLN A 200 10.92 12.03 3.92
C GLN A 200 9.73 11.30 4.57
N PHE A 201 9.87 10.03 4.97
CA PHE A 201 8.86 9.32 5.77
C PHE A 201 7.48 9.09 5.12
N GLY A 202 7.36 9.29 3.80
CA GLY A 202 6.12 9.07 3.07
C GLY A 202 5.71 7.60 3.00
N PHE A 203 4.81 7.28 2.08
CA PHE A 203 4.49 5.91 1.71
C PHE A 203 4.30 5.76 0.20
N THR A 204 4.35 4.52 -0.26
CA THR A 204 3.95 4.13 -1.60
C THR A 204 2.99 2.94 -1.56
N ILE A 205 2.15 2.81 -2.59
CA ILE A 205 1.17 1.74 -2.73
C ILE A 205 1.55 0.88 -3.93
N TYR A 206 1.56 -0.43 -3.73
CA TYR A 206 1.69 -1.44 -4.78
C TYR A 206 0.40 -2.25 -4.87
N SER A 207 -0.03 -2.62 -6.08
CA SER A 207 -1.25 -3.38 -6.30
C SER A 207 -1.11 -4.32 -7.49
N LYS A 208 -1.60 -5.56 -7.34
CA LYS A 208 -1.80 -6.50 -8.45
C LYS A 208 -3.04 -6.15 -9.27
N HIS A 209 -3.89 -5.28 -8.72
CA HIS A 209 -5.15 -4.82 -9.29
C HIS A 209 -5.04 -3.37 -9.75
N GLU A 210 -5.73 -3.02 -10.84
CA GLU A 210 -5.70 -1.68 -11.40
C GLU A 210 -6.13 -0.63 -10.37
N ILE A 211 -5.31 0.40 -10.18
CA ILE A 211 -5.68 1.59 -9.41
C ILE A 211 -6.42 2.52 -10.36
N VAL A 212 -7.71 2.76 -10.08
CA VAL A 212 -8.62 3.43 -11.03
C VAL A 212 -9.00 4.83 -10.60
N ASN A 213 -8.83 5.15 -9.32
CA ASN A 213 -9.09 6.47 -8.78
C ASN A 213 -8.25 6.72 -7.52
N VAL A 214 -7.87 7.98 -7.30
CA VAL A 214 -7.23 8.44 -6.08
C VAL A 214 -7.75 9.82 -5.72
N ARG A 215 -8.09 10.00 -4.44
CA ARG A 215 -8.35 11.30 -3.84
C ARG A 215 -7.34 11.58 -2.74
N SER A 216 -6.65 12.71 -2.83
CA SER A 216 -5.70 13.15 -1.79
C SER A 216 -6.34 14.09 -0.78
N PHE A 217 -6.00 13.89 0.49
CA PHE A 217 -6.32 14.78 1.61
C PHE A 217 -5.08 15.54 2.10
N GLN A 218 -4.02 15.59 1.29
CA GLN A 218 -2.76 16.27 1.64
C GLN A 218 -3.01 17.72 2.08
N THR A 219 -3.80 18.48 1.34
CA THR A 219 -4.04 19.92 1.59
C THR A 219 -5.32 20.21 2.37
N PHE A 220 -6.06 19.18 2.81
CA PHE A 220 -7.25 19.36 3.64
C PHE A 220 -6.82 19.98 4.98
N LYS A 221 -7.48 21.08 5.39
CA LYS A 221 -7.08 21.82 6.59
C LYS A 221 -7.64 21.17 7.85
N TRP A 222 -6.90 21.24 8.94
CA TRP A 222 -7.31 20.65 10.22
C TRP A 222 -8.53 21.36 10.79
N GLN A 223 -8.58 22.70 10.74
CA GLN A 223 -9.74 23.49 11.17
C GLN A 223 -11.03 23.17 10.39
N ASP A 224 -10.92 22.63 9.17
CA ASP A 224 -12.08 22.30 8.33
C ASP A 224 -12.64 20.90 8.67
N MET A 225 -11.93 20.11 9.48
CA MET A 225 -12.42 18.82 9.98
C MET A 225 -13.52 19.05 11.03
N PRO A 226 -14.74 18.49 10.86
CA PRO A 226 -15.77 18.57 11.88
C PRO A 226 -15.29 17.99 13.21
N GLY A 227 -15.56 18.71 14.31
CA GLY A 227 -15.17 18.27 15.66
C GLY A 227 -13.66 18.36 15.94
N ASN A 228 -12.88 19.08 15.12
CA ASN A 228 -11.43 19.14 15.29
C ASN A 228 -11.00 19.69 16.66
N LEU A 229 -9.99 19.05 17.25
CA LEU A 229 -9.36 19.51 18.47
C LEU A 229 -8.40 20.69 18.26
N LEU A 230 -8.25 21.23 17.05
CA LEU A 230 -7.43 22.43 16.82
C LEU A 230 -8.12 23.68 17.39
N THR A 231 -9.42 23.86 17.12
CA THR A 231 -10.20 25.02 17.56
C THR A 231 -11.21 24.69 18.66
N SER A 232 -11.43 23.41 18.95
CA SER A 232 -12.40 22.97 19.97
C SER A 232 -11.82 22.07 21.05
N ASP A 233 -10.52 22.20 21.31
CA ASP A 233 -9.80 21.44 22.35
C ASP A 233 -10.43 21.62 23.75
N PRO A 234 -11.02 20.57 24.36
CA PRO A 234 -11.72 20.69 25.64
C PRO A 234 -10.80 20.55 26.86
N THR A 235 -9.50 20.27 26.66
CA THR A 235 -8.51 20.11 27.72
C THR A 235 -8.19 21.44 28.42
N ALA A 236 -7.31 21.44 29.43
CA ALA A 236 -6.92 22.66 30.12
C ALA A 236 -5.40 22.74 30.36
N GLY A 237 -4.91 23.94 30.64
CA GLY A 237 -3.50 24.17 30.97
C GLY A 237 -2.57 23.98 29.77
N ALA A 238 -1.38 23.44 30.03
CA ALA A 238 -0.36 23.23 29.01
C ALA A 238 -0.77 22.20 27.93
N ASN A 239 -1.77 21.36 28.21
CA ASN A 239 -2.33 20.41 27.26
C ASN A 239 -3.49 21.02 26.46
N ASN A 240 -3.56 22.32 26.20
CA ASN A 240 -4.64 22.91 25.41
C ASN A 240 -4.11 23.73 24.21
N LEU A 241 -4.71 23.54 23.03
CA LEU A 241 -4.29 24.18 21.78
C LEU A 241 -4.85 25.59 21.53
N ALA A 242 -5.80 26.10 22.32
CA ALA A 242 -6.53 27.34 22.07
C ALA A 242 -5.64 28.58 21.87
N ASN A 243 -4.44 28.58 22.47
CA ASN A 243 -3.44 29.64 22.30
C ASN A 243 -2.09 29.14 21.77
N PHE A 244 -2.00 27.86 21.39
CA PHE A 244 -0.74 27.29 20.89
C PHE A 244 -0.44 27.73 19.46
N TYR A 245 -1.49 27.84 18.64
CA TYR A 245 -1.40 28.34 17.27
C TYR A 245 -2.12 29.68 17.13
N SER A 246 -1.48 30.63 16.47
CA SER A 246 -2.11 31.86 16.01
C SER A 246 -3.21 31.59 14.97
N PRO A 247 -4.15 32.54 14.76
CA PRO A 247 -5.16 32.39 13.71
C PRO A 247 -4.57 32.18 12.30
N ALA A 248 -3.41 32.74 12.01
CA ALA A 248 -2.73 32.58 10.72
C ALA A 248 -2.20 31.14 10.54
N GLU A 249 -1.65 30.54 11.60
CA GLU A 249 -1.20 29.15 11.60
C GLU A 249 -2.39 28.19 11.48
N GLN A 250 -3.44 28.41 12.28
CA GLN A 250 -4.66 27.60 12.20
C GLN A 250 -5.25 27.58 10.79
N ALA A 251 -5.22 28.71 10.09
CA ALA A 251 -5.76 28.87 8.75
C ALA A 251 -4.99 28.08 7.66
N ILE A 252 -3.75 27.64 7.92
CA ILE A 252 -2.93 26.89 6.97
C ILE A 252 -2.67 25.45 7.38
N LEU A 253 -2.77 25.11 8.67
CA LEU A 253 -2.47 23.79 9.19
C LEU A 253 -3.30 22.72 8.49
N ARG A 254 -2.62 21.74 7.92
CA ARG A 254 -3.21 20.59 7.21
C ARG A 254 -3.60 19.53 8.22
N LEU A 255 -4.68 18.78 8.01
CA LEU A 255 -5.06 17.67 8.88
C LEU A 255 -4.01 16.55 8.81
N SER A 256 -3.59 16.19 7.60
CA SER A 256 -2.67 15.07 7.37
C SER A 256 -1.22 15.50 7.61
N SER A 257 -0.48 14.84 8.49
CA SER A 257 0.95 15.12 8.72
C SER A 257 1.86 14.54 7.64
N LYS A 258 1.50 13.38 7.09
CA LYS A 258 2.20 12.76 5.96
C LYS A 258 1.24 12.61 4.77
N ASN A 259 1.39 11.55 3.98
CA ASN A 259 0.42 11.16 2.97
C ASN A 259 -0.93 10.73 3.60
N HIS A 260 -2.03 11.07 2.93
CA HIS A 260 -3.39 10.61 3.26
C HIS A 260 -4.23 10.59 1.99
N VAL A 261 -4.67 9.41 1.56
CA VAL A 261 -5.43 9.23 0.31
C VAL A 261 -6.56 8.23 0.48
N ASP A 262 -7.66 8.44 -0.24
CA ASP A 262 -8.64 7.41 -0.57
C ASP A 262 -8.28 6.85 -1.96
N VAL A 263 -8.15 5.53 -2.07
CA VAL A 263 -7.71 4.84 -3.28
C VAL A 263 -8.75 3.80 -3.66
N THR A 264 -9.06 3.77 -4.95
CA THR A 264 -9.98 2.77 -5.54
C THR A 264 -9.18 1.82 -6.42
N VAL A 265 -9.35 0.53 -6.18
CA VAL A 265 -8.82 -0.54 -7.04
C VAL A 265 -9.94 -1.36 -7.67
N ARG A 266 -9.70 -1.87 -8.88
CA ARG A 266 -10.65 -2.76 -9.57
C ARG A 266 -10.28 -4.21 -9.36
N ILE A 267 -11.12 -4.93 -8.61
CA ILE A 267 -10.96 -6.33 -8.26
C ILE A 267 -12.15 -7.10 -8.84
N ASN A 268 -11.91 -8.01 -9.78
CA ASN A 268 -12.96 -8.83 -10.40
C ASN A 268 -14.16 -8.03 -10.94
N GLY A 269 -13.88 -6.86 -11.52
CA GLY A 269 -14.90 -5.95 -12.06
C GLY A 269 -15.61 -5.08 -11.01
N GLN A 270 -15.30 -5.22 -9.72
CA GLN A 270 -15.82 -4.38 -8.65
C GLN A 270 -14.80 -3.32 -8.22
N GLU A 271 -15.28 -2.15 -7.84
CA GLU A 271 -14.47 -1.08 -7.29
C GLU A 271 -14.42 -1.19 -5.76
N VAL A 272 -13.21 -1.33 -5.24
CA VAL A 272 -12.95 -1.45 -3.80
C VAL A 272 -12.17 -0.22 -3.36
N HIS A 273 -12.73 0.51 -2.40
CA HIS A 273 -12.13 1.71 -1.82
C HIS A 273 -11.40 1.36 -0.53
N PHE A 274 -10.25 1.99 -0.31
CA PHE A 274 -9.55 1.93 0.96
C PHE A 274 -8.88 3.27 1.28
N LEU A 275 -9.09 3.73 2.51
CA LEU A 275 -8.47 4.92 3.05
C LEU A 275 -7.10 4.56 3.61
N SER A 276 -6.06 5.25 3.14
CA SER A 276 -4.67 5.03 3.55
C SER A 276 -4.09 6.30 4.13
N ALA A 277 -3.54 6.20 5.34
CA ALA A 277 -2.84 7.28 6.02
C ALA A 277 -1.64 6.72 6.78
N HIS A 278 -0.59 7.55 6.93
CA HIS A 278 0.56 7.25 7.79
C HIS A 278 0.79 8.42 8.74
N PRO A 279 -0.03 8.56 9.80
CA PRO A 279 0.05 9.71 10.69
C PRO A 279 1.36 9.74 11.48
N THR A 280 1.78 10.94 11.88
CA THR A 280 2.86 11.13 12.85
C THR A 280 2.52 10.46 14.19
N PRO A 281 3.48 9.84 14.89
CA PRO A 281 3.20 9.24 16.20
C PRO A 281 2.82 10.32 17.25
N PRO A 282 1.95 10.01 18.21
CA PRO A 282 1.39 10.99 19.15
C PRO A 282 2.30 11.35 20.34
N VAL A 283 3.60 11.00 20.29
CA VAL A 283 4.50 11.07 21.46
C VAL A 283 5.73 11.96 21.25
N PHE A 284 5.84 12.63 20.10
CA PHE A 284 7.03 13.39 19.70
C PHE A 284 6.80 14.91 19.72
N ASP A 285 6.00 15.37 20.67
CA ASP A 285 5.56 16.74 20.86
C ASP A 285 5.45 17.07 22.36
N GLY A 286 5.18 18.33 22.66
CA GLY A 286 5.15 18.81 24.03
C GLY A 286 3.84 18.49 24.75
N PRO A 287 3.65 19.07 25.95
CA PRO A 287 2.44 18.88 26.74
C PRO A 287 1.14 19.20 25.99
N GLU A 288 1.20 20.03 24.94
CA GLU A 288 0.08 20.42 24.09
C GLU A 288 -0.54 19.28 23.29
N ASP A 289 0.13 18.13 23.15
CA ASP A 289 -0.36 16.93 22.45
C ASP A 289 -0.95 17.24 21.04
N ARG A 290 -0.25 18.08 20.28
CA ARG A 290 -0.66 18.47 18.92
C ARG A 290 -0.82 17.25 18.00
N ASN A 291 0.03 16.24 18.14
CA ASN A 291 0.01 15.03 17.35
C ASN A 291 -1.13 14.10 17.75
N GLY A 292 -1.36 13.86 19.05
CA GLY A 292 -2.50 13.08 19.51
C GLY A 292 -3.82 13.72 19.09
N LYS A 293 -3.94 15.03 19.25
CA LYS A 293 -5.13 15.79 18.84
C LYS A 293 -5.34 15.85 17.33
N ARG A 294 -4.27 15.84 16.54
CA ARG A 294 -4.40 15.82 15.08
C ARG A 294 -4.86 14.46 14.55
N ASN A 295 -4.65 13.39 15.31
CA ASN A 295 -4.93 12.00 14.91
C ASN A 295 -6.19 11.39 15.57
N HIS A 296 -7.02 12.19 16.26
CA HIS A 296 -8.20 11.72 17.00
C HIS A 296 -9.38 11.27 16.11
#